data_AF-G7W1N8-F1
#
_entry.id   AF-G7W1N8-F1
#
_cell.length_a   1.000
_cell.length_b   1.000
_cell.length_c   1.000
_cell.angle_alpha   90.00
_cell.angle_beta   90.00
_cell.angle_gamma   90.00
#
_symmetry.space_group_name_H-M   'P 1'
#
loop_
_entity.id
_entity.type
_entity.pdbx_description
1 polymer ?
#
loop_
_entity_poly.entity_id
_entity_poly.type
_entity_poly.pdbx_seq_one_letter_code
_entity_poly.pdbx_strand_id
1 'polypeptide(L)'
;MNKLLAGDIGVLPDYLAYVTSKKNEVLTALVNIIEAANQYDFNVDDVLKRFELEIQSLTEQQKSVGVYTQQFMSERIAHFLQELANYYLRRGEYQEGQ
;
A
#
# COMPACT_ATOMS: atom_id res chain seq x y z
N MET A 1 -1.39 -8.87 -16.88
CA MET A 1 -0.32 -7.98 -16.41
C MET A 1 -0.96 -6.81 -15.69
N ASN A 2 -0.58 -6.52 -14.44
CA ASN A 2 -1.09 -5.35 -13.72
C ASN A 2 -0.42 -4.10 -14.32
N LYS A 3 -1.18 -3.26 -15.04
CA LYS A 3 -0.63 -2.10 -15.77
C LYS A 3 0.04 -1.10 -14.84
N LEU A 4 -0.46 -0.97 -13.61
CA LEU A 4 0.15 -0.13 -12.58
C LEU A 4 1.58 -0.58 -12.23
N LEU A 5 1.80 -1.90 -12.07
CA LEU A 5 3.13 -2.47 -11.82
C LEU A 5 4.05 -2.37 -13.05
N ALA A 6 3.50 -2.14 -14.23
CA ALA A 6 4.25 -1.84 -15.45
C ALA A 6 4.57 -0.33 -15.59
N GLY A 7 4.25 0.50 -14.59
CA GLY A 7 4.55 1.94 -14.59
C GLY A 7 3.47 2.83 -15.21
N ASP A 8 2.30 2.28 -15.56
CA ASP A 8 1.19 3.07 -16.09
C ASP A 8 0.37 3.67 -14.93
N ILE A 9 0.77 4.85 -14.44
CA ILE A 9 0.04 5.56 -13.37
C ILE A 9 -1.36 6.01 -13.81
N GLY A 10 -1.60 6.14 -15.12
CA GLY A 10 -2.87 6.58 -15.68
C GLY A 10 -4.03 5.62 -15.38
N VAL A 11 -3.73 4.34 -15.08
CA VAL A 11 -4.75 3.35 -14.70
C VAL A 11 -5.12 3.38 -13.22
N LEU A 12 -4.43 4.17 -12.40
CA LEU A 12 -4.66 4.22 -10.95
C LEU A 12 -6.11 4.58 -10.60
N PRO A 13 -6.78 5.58 -11.21
CA PRO A 13 -8.17 5.89 -10.90
C PRO A 13 -9.13 4.70 -11.13
N ASP A 14 -9.00 4.03 -12.27
CA ASP A 14 -9.81 2.86 -12.63
C ASP A 14 -9.54 1.68 -11.70
N TYR A 15 -8.26 1.49 -11.34
CA TYR A 15 -7.82 0.48 -10.40
C TYR A 15 -8.45 0.71 -9.02
N LEU A 16 -8.45 1.95 -8.54
CA LEU A 16 -9.10 2.32 -7.28
C LEU A 16 -10.61 2.12 -7.32
N ALA A 17 -11.28 2.49 -8.41
CA ALA A 17 -12.72 2.29 -8.57
C ALA A 17 -13.10 0.81 -8.49
N TYR A 18 -12.32 -0.06 -9.13
CA TYR A 18 -12.51 -1.51 -9.09
C TYR A 18 -12.35 -2.06 -7.65
N VAL A 19 -11.29 -1.66 -6.95
CA VAL A 19 -10.96 -2.17 -5.60
C VAL A 19 -11.96 -1.69 -4.54
N THR A 20 -12.48 -0.46 -4.66
CA THR A 20 -13.46 0.07 -3.70
C THR A 20 -14.75 -0.78 -3.65
N SER A 21 -15.07 -1.49 -4.74
CA SER A 21 -16.21 -2.41 -4.80
C SER A 21 -15.96 -3.79 -4.16
N LYS A 22 -14.70 -4.11 -3.80
CA LYS A 22 -14.26 -5.43 -3.32
C LYS A 22 -13.36 -5.33 -2.10
N LYS A 23 -13.95 -5.33 -0.91
CA LYS A 23 -13.23 -5.23 0.38
C LYS A 23 -12.09 -6.25 0.55
N ASN A 24 -12.24 -7.46 0.01
CA ASN A 24 -11.22 -8.51 0.11
C ASN A 24 -9.97 -8.25 -0.76
N GLU A 25 -10.02 -7.30 -1.68
CA GLU A 25 -8.91 -6.95 -2.57
C GLU A 25 -8.15 -5.68 -2.14
N VAL A 26 -8.59 -5.01 -1.06
CA VAL A 26 -7.99 -3.74 -0.60
C VAL A 26 -6.50 -3.90 -0.25
N LEU A 27 -6.14 -4.92 0.54
CA LEU A 27 -4.73 -5.19 0.86
C LEU A 27 -3.91 -5.48 -0.41
N THR A 28 -4.49 -6.19 -1.38
CA THR A 28 -3.82 -6.44 -2.67
C THR A 28 -3.54 -5.16 -3.43
N ALA A 29 -4.52 -4.28 -3.48
CA ALA A 29 -4.40 -3.02 -4.17
C ALA A 29 -3.34 -2.14 -3.51
N LEU A 30 -3.39 -2.03 -2.18
CA LEU A 30 -2.45 -1.23 -1.41
C LEU A 30 -0.99 -1.70 -1.62
N VAL A 31 -0.75 -3.01 -1.63
CA VAL A 31 0.58 -3.58 -1.97
C VAL A 31 1.01 -3.16 -3.38
N ASN A 32 0.17 -3.39 -4.39
CA ASN A 32 0.56 -3.05 -5.77
C ASN A 32 0.80 -1.55 -5.98
N ILE A 33 0.03 -0.71 -5.29
CA ILE A 33 0.14 0.75 -5.38
C ILE A 33 1.45 1.21 -4.74
N ILE A 34 1.78 0.71 -3.54
CA ILE A 34 2.98 1.14 -2.82
C ILE A 34 4.26 0.62 -3.49
N GLU A 35 4.23 -0.59 -4.05
CA GLU A 35 5.33 -1.14 -4.85
C GLU A 35 5.58 -0.31 -6.12
N ALA A 36 4.52 0.02 -6.87
CA ALA A 36 4.64 0.89 -8.04
C ALA A 36 5.14 2.29 -7.66
N ALA A 37 4.66 2.84 -6.54
CA ALA A 37 5.12 4.13 -6.02
C ALA A 37 6.61 4.12 -5.68
N ASN A 38 7.08 3.09 -4.96
CA ASN A 38 8.49 2.93 -4.64
C ASN A 38 9.37 2.70 -5.87
N GLN A 39 8.87 1.96 -6.86
CA GLN A 39 9.63 1.61 -8.06
C GLN A 39 9.76 2.78 -9.05
N TYR A 40 8.69 3.56 -9.22
CA TYR A 40 8.59 4.60 -10.25
C TYR A 40 8.49 6.02 -9.68
N ASP A 41 8.69 6.18 -8.38
CA ASP A 41 8.67 7.46 -7.67
C ASP A 41 7.31 8.20 -7.76
N PHE A 42 6.22 7.44 -7.79
CA PHE A 42 4.88 8.04 -7.86
C PHE A 42 4.44 8.59 -6.52
N ASN A 43 3.94 9.82 -6.51
CA ASN A 43 3.25 10.37 -5.35
C ASN A 43 1.85 9.74 -5.23
N VAL A 44 1.63 8.97 -4.17
CA VAL A 44 0.37 8.29 -3.88
C VAL A 44 -0.25 8.74 -2.55
N ASP A 45 0.15 9.90 -2.02
CA ASP A 45 -0.34 10.40 -0.72
C ASP A 45 -1.86 10.49 -0.64
N ASP A 46 -2.49 10.99 -1.70
CA ASP A 46 -3.95 11.10 -1.75
C ASP A 46 -4.64 9.73 -1.67
N VAL A 47 -3.99 8.70 -2.22
CA VAL A 47 -4.46 7.32 -2.11
C VAL A 47 -4.29 6.81 -0.68
N LEU A 48 -3.11 7.00 -0.08
CA LEU A 48 -2.85 6.58 1.30
C LEU A 48 -3.83 7.26 2.28
N LYS A 49 -4.11 8.55 2.08
CA LYS A 49 -5.11 9.30 2.84
C LYS A 49 -6.52 8.74 2.66
N ARG A 50 -6.88 8.32 1.44
CA ARG A 50 -8.20 7.72 1.16
C ARG A 50 -8.41 6.39 1.87
N PHE A 51 -7.35 5.60 2.08
CA PHE A 51 -7.40 4.29 2.74
C PHE A 51 -6.83 4.33 4.17
N GLU A 52 -6.76 5.51 4.80
CA GLU A 52 -6.11 5.68 6.10
C GLU A 52 -6.72 4.76 7.17
N LEU A 53 -8.05 4.64 7.20
CA LEU A 53 -8.76 3.80 8.17
C LEU A 53 -8.45 2.31 7.98
N GLU A 54 -8.39 1.85 6.73
CA GLU A 54 -7.99 0.47 6.42
C GLU A 54 -6.54 0.21 6.81
N ILE A 55 -5.63 1.14 6.54
CA ILE A 55 -4.21 1.04 6.91
C ILE A 55 -4.04 0.99 8.44
N GLN A 56 -4.79 1.82 9.18
CA GLN A 56 -4.81 1.79 10.63
C GLN A 56 -5.28 0.41 11.13
N SER A 57 -6.37 -0.12 10.57
CA SER A 57 -6.88 -1.45 10.94
C SER A 57 -5.86 -2.57 10.67
N LEU A 58 -5.15 -2.53 9.55
CA LEU A 58 -4.09 -3.50 9.23
C LEU A 58 -2.92 -3.42 10.23
N THR A 59 -2.57 -2.21 10.65
CA THR A 59 -1.51 -1.97 11.64
C THR A 59 -1.90 -2.48 13.02
N GLU A 60 -3.15 -2.27 13.43
CA GLU A 60 -3.70 -2.82 14.68
C GLU A 60 -3.76 -4.33 14.65
N GLN A 61 -4.20 -4.91 13.53
CA GLN A 61 -4.16 -6.36 13.31
C GLN A 61 -2.75 -6.89 13.54
N GLN A 62 -1.73 -6.32 12.90
CA GLN A 62 -0.35 -6.77 13.08
C GLN A 62 0.14 -6.65 14.53
N LYS A 63 -0.21 -5.58 15.24
CA LYS A 63 0.12 -5.41 16.67
C LYS A 63 -0.59 -6.42 17.57
N SER A 64 -1.80 -6.83 17.19
CA SER A 64 -2.65 -7.77 17.92
C SER A 64 -2.33 -9.24 17.65
N VAL A 65 -1.42 -9.56 16.71
CA VAL A 65 -0.90 -10.92 16.47
C VAL A 65 0.00 -11.33 17.64
N GLY A 66 -0.61 -11.50 18.81
CA GLY A 66 -0.19 -12.37 19.87
C GLY A 66 -1.09 -13.59 19.83
N VAL A 67 -0.50 -14.77 19.59
CA VAL A 67 -1.09 -16.09 19.85
C VAL A 67 -2.19 -16.51 18.85
N TYR A 68 -1.77 -17.20 17.79
CA TYR A 68 -2.56 -18.09 16.91
C TYR A 68 -3.66 -17.43 16.04
N THR A 69 -3.32 -17.06 14.80
CA THR A 69 -3.99 -17.43 13.52
C THR A 69 -3.44 -16.56 12.38
N GLN A 70 -3.28 -17.11 11.16
CA GLN A 70 -2.96 -16.41 9.89
C GLN A 70 -1.50 -15.98 9.60
N GLN A 71 -0.59 -16.96 9.46
CA GLN A 71 0.79 -16.70 9.03
C GLN A 71 0.90 -15.98 7.66
N PHE A 72 0.13 -16.39 6.65
CA PHE A 72 0.15 -15.79 5.30
C PHE A 72 -0.44 -14.36 5.21
N MET A 73 -1.51 -14.07 5.97
CA MET A 73 -2.04 -12.69 6.02
C MET A 73 -1.07 -11.77 6.75
N SER A 74 -0.43 -12.27 7.81
CA SER A 74 0.58 -11.53 8.56
C SER A 74 1.79 -11.19 7.69
N GLU A 75 2.27 -12.12 6.87
CA GLU A 75 3.37 -11.88 5.93
C GLU A 75 3.04 -10.78 4.91
N ARG A 76 1.83 -10.81 4.35
CA ARG A 76 1.42 -9.81 3.37
C ARG A 76 1.21 -8.43 3.97
N ILE A 77 0.67 -8.37 5.19
CA ILE A 77 0.57 -7.12 5.95
C ILE A 77 1.95 -6.60 6.31
N ALA A 78 2.88 -7.47 6.72
CA ALA A 78 4.26 -7.09 6.99
C ALA A 78 4.97 -6.54 5.76
N HIS A 79 4.79 -7.20 4.61
CA HIS A 79 5.30 -6.73 3.32
C HIS A 79 4.75 -5.36 2.96
N PHE A 80 3.42 -5.18 3.06
CA PHE A 80 2.79 -3.88 2.81
C PHE A 80 3.37 -2.78 3.72
N LEU A 81 3.51 -3.04 5.02
CA LEU A 81 4.01 -2.05 5.97
C LEU A 81 5.50 -1.74 5.77
N GLN A 82 6.29 -2.72 5.35
CA GLN A 82 7.69 -2.51 4.94
C GLN A 82 7.77 -1.57 3.72
N GLU A 83 6.99 -1.83 2.68
CA GLU A 83 6.96 -0.99 1.49
C GLU A 83 6.42 0.42 1.79
N LEU A 84 5.44 0.53 2.69
CA LEU A 84 4.91 1.81 3.16
C LEU A 84 5.98 2.62 3.91
N ALA A 85 6.77 1.97 4.77
CA ALA A 85 7.89 2.63 5.44
C ALA A 85 8.94 3.10 4.43
N ASN A 86 9.29 2.26 3.45
CA ASN A 86 10.22 2.62 2.38
C ASN A 86 9.75 3.85 1.59
N TYR A 87 8.45 3.92 1.25
CA TYR A 87 7.86 5.07 0.55
C TYR A 87 8.02 6.37 1.34
N TYR A 88 7.66 6.36 2.62
CA TYR A 88 7.78 7.55 3.46
C TYR A 88 9.23 7.97 3.68
N LEU A 89 10.16 7.02 3.80
CA LEU A 89 11.59 7.32 3.93
C LEU A 89 12.14 8.02 2.69
N ARG A 90 11.94 7.45 1.49
CA ARG A 90 12.38 8.06 0.22
C ARG A 90 11.83 9.48 0.08
N ARG A 91 10.57 9.68 0.45
CA ARG A 91 9.93 10.99 0.43
C ARG A 91 10.49 12.00 1.41
N GLY A 92 10.87 11.56 2.61
CA GLY A 92 11.62 12.40 3.55
C GLY A 92 12.95 12.85 2.96
N GLU A 93 13.68 11.94 2.31
CA GLU A 93 14.94 12.26 1.62
C GLU A 93 14.72 13.26 0.47
N TYR A 94 13.62 13.17 -0.29
CA TYR A 94 13.27 14.17 -1.30
C TYR A 94 12.94 15.54 -0.71
N GLN A 95 12.38 15.61 0.50
CA GLN A 95 12.08 16.89 1.16
C GLN A 95 13.32 17.54 1.78
N GLU A 96 14.30 16.76 2.25
CA GLU A 96 15.57 17.30 2.78
C GLU A 96 16.58 17.66 1.66
N GLY A 97 16.35 17.18 0.43
CA GLY A 97 17.20 17.42 -0.74
C GLY A 97 16.85 18.62 -1.63
N GLN A 98 15.95 19.54 -1.21
CA GLN A 98 15.55 20.74 -1.97
C GLN A 98 16.00 22.06 -1.35
#